data_AF-A0A3B9K7V5-F1
#
_entry.id   AF-A0A3B9K7V5-F1
#
_cell.length_a   1.000
_cell.length_b   1.000
_cell.length_c   1.000
_cell.angle_alpha   90.00
_cell.angle_beta   90.00
_cell.angle_gamma   90.00
#
_symmetry.space_group_name_H-M   'P 1'
#
loop_
_entity.id
_entity.type
_entity.pdbx_description
1 polymer ?
#
loop_
_entity_poly.entity_id
_entity_poly.type
_entity_poly.pdbx_seq_one_letter_code
_entity_poly.pdbx_strand_id
1 'polypeptide(L)'
;MKHTWKKLLVIFALLLAFSYAFVSRADFGDFSGDSDFGSYDSGGWDSSDSGWDSDWGDSDWGSSSSGWDSGPVIFYGGGGGAASSMLTLIIGAIILYRILAAMKAQQGSHGQPVSLGNLPRPRGEDISTYVRLDPNFDRMALQEQLANRYVQMQNAWQNQDIEPLKPYFTDAFYNQMNRQLQQMKAQGRTNYMERIAVLRVEPRTWYQENGMDHIVVQLETRMVDYTVDNATGTVVSGNRNREKFLGYEWDLSRKSGVITGAAGGVHRVNCPACGAPLDINATAKCPYCGSVVTVQQEEWALSSIKGLYQRTM
;
A
#
# COMPACT_ATOMS: atom_id res chain seq x y z
N MET A 1 -27.92 -32.47 -22.89
CA MET A 1 -28.02 -31.07 -22.42
C MET A 1 -27.89 -30.88 -20.90
N LYS A 2 -28.33 -31.80 -20.03
CA LYS A 2 -28.21 -31.61 -18.56
C LYS A 2 -26.79 -31.75 -17.98
N HIS A 3 -25.88 -32.45 -18.68
CA HIS A 3 -24.49 -32.65 -18.20
C HIS A 3 -23.53 -31.51 -18.54
N THR A 4 -23.82 -30.69 -19.55
CA THR A 4 -22.94 -29.60 -20.00
C THR A 4 -23.06 -28.36 -19.09
N TRP A 5 -24.27 -28.08 -18.59
CA TRP A 5 -24.51 -26.99 -17.62
C TRP A 5 -23.73 -27.21 -16.31
N LYS A 6 -23.74 -28.43 -15.76
CA LYS A 6 -23.02 -28.74 -14.51
C LYS A 6 -21.51 -28.56 -14.65
N LYS A 7 -20.93 -28.87 -15.81
CA LYS A 7 -19.51 -28.66 -16.09
C LYS A 7 -19.16 -27.16 -16.23
N LEU A 8 -20.04 -26.38 -16.86
CA LEU A 8 -19.89 -24.92 -16.97
C LEU A 8 -19.98 -24.22 -15.61
N LEU A 9 -20.86 -24.65 -14.72
CA LEU A 9 -20.95 -24.13 -13.34
C LEU A 9 -19.67 -24.42 -12.53
N VAL A 10 -19.09 -25.61 -12.67
CA VAL A 10 -17.83 -25.97 -11.98
C VAL A 10 -16.66 -25.18 -12.52
N ILE A 11 -16.58 -24.97 -13.85
CA ILE A 11 -15.52 -24.16 -14.47
C ILE A 11 -15.67 -22.67 -14.06
N PHE A 12 -16.90 -22.15 -14.02
CA PHE A 12 -17.15 -20.77 -13.58
C PHE A 12 -16.83 -20.59 -12.08
N ALA A 13 -17.16 -21.57 -11.24
CA ALA A 13 -16.79 -21.57 -9.83
C ALA A 13 -15.26 -21.67 -9.62
N LEU A 14 -14.56 -22.47 -10.43
CA LEU A 14 -13.10 -22.56 -10.41
C LEU A 14 -12.44 -21.28 -10.90
N LEU A 15 -12.97 -20.61 -11.93
CA LEU A 15 -12.48 -19.32 -12.43
C LEU A 15 -12.74 -18.18 -11.43
N LEU A 16 -13.88 -18.19 -10.75
CA LEU A 16 -14.15 -17.28 -9.62
C LEU A 16 -13.18 -17.54 -8.46
N ALA A 17 -12.98 -18.80 -8.08
CA ALA A 17 -12.00 -19.16 -7.04
C ALA A 17 -10.55 -18.78 -7.44
N PHE A 18 -10.20 -18.84 -8.72
CA PHE A 18 -8.90 -18.41 -9.24
C PHE A 18 -8.77 -16.88 -9.34
N SER A 19 -9.87 -16.15 -9.50
CA SER A 19 -9.88 -14.67 -9.45
C SER A 19 -9.73 -14.10 -8.03
N TYR A 20 -9.83 -14.94 -7.00
CA TYR A 20 -9.51 -14.59 -5.61
C TYR A 20 -8.11 -15.02 -5.17
N ALA A 21 -7.36 -15.70 -6.05
CA ALA A 21 -5.95 -15.99 -5.82
C ALA A 21 -5.12 -14.88 -6.45
N PHE A 22 -4.16 -14.35 -5.68
CA PHE A 22 -3.17 -13.33 -6.06
C PHE A 22 -3.76 -11.92 -6.16
N VAL A 23 -3.64 -11.08 -5.13
CA VAL A 23 -2.39 -10.63 -4.52
C VAL A 23 -2.53 -10.67 -3.00
N SER A 24 -1.86 -11.62 -2.36
CA SER A 24 -1.65 -11.59 -0.91
C SER A 24 -0.35 -10.85 -0.65
N ARG A 25 -0.53 -9.65 -0.13
CA ARG A 25 0.53 -8.78 0.36
C ARG A 25 0.27 -8.62 1.88
N ALA A 26 1.34 -8.50 2.67
CA ALA A 26 1.36 -8.82 4.08
C ALA A 26 2.53 -8.10 4.77
N ASP A 27 2.24 -7.00 5.43
CA ASP A 27 2.91 -6.29 6.54
C ASP A 27 2.07 -5.03 6.77
N PHE A 28 2.47 -4.08 7.63
CA PHE A 28 1.77 -2.78 7.74
C PHE A 28 1.72 -2.11 6.36
N GLY A 29 0.59 -2.23 5.65
CA GLY A 29 0.33 -1.50 4.41
C GLY A 29 0.47 -2.27 3.13
N ASP A 30 0.51 -3.60 3.21
CA ASP A 30 0.47 -4.46 2.02
C ASP A 30 1.74 -4.29 1.16
N PHE A 31 2.91 -4.05 1.78
CA PHE A 31 4.16 -3.79 1.08
C PHE A 31 5.03 -5.03 0.91
N SER A 32 4.90 -5.99 1.80
CA SER A 32 5.52 -7.30 1.67
C SER A 32 4.57 -8.29 0.97
N GLY A 33 5.06 -9.31 0.28
CA GLY A 33 4.23 -10.28 -0.47
C GLY A 33 4.87 -11.65 -0.62
N ASP A 34 4.25 -12.53 -1.41
CA ASP A 34 4.74 -13.90 -1.63
C ASP A 34 5.90 -14.01 -2.63
N SER A 35 6.17 -12.95 -3.40
CA SER A 35 7.23 -12.88 -4.40
C SER A 35 8.27 -11.82 -4.02
N ASP A 36 9.54 -12.12 -4.26
CA ASP A 36 10.64 -11.17 -4.12
C ASP A 36 10.65 -10.15 -5.25
N PHE A 37 11.12 -8.94 -4.95
CA PHE A 37 11.18 -7.82 -5.89
C PHE A 37 12.28 -6.82 -5.49
N GLY A 38 12.72 -5.99 -6.44
CA GLY A 38 13.81 -5.03 -6.25
C GLY A 38 15.22 -5.65 -6.35
N SER A 39 16.21 -4.84 -6.73
CA SER A 39 17.62 -5.26 -6.79
C SER A 39 18.33 -4.87 -5.49
N TYR A 40 18.97 -5.84 -4.82
CA TYR A 40 19.82 -5.61 -3.64
C TYR A 40 21.26 -5.38 -4.11
N ASP A 41 21.65 -4.14 -4.34
CA ASP A 41 23.04 -3.79 -4.65
C ASP A 41 23.61 -2.85 -3.58
N SER A 42 24.55 -3.39 -2.80
CA SER A 42 25.42 -2.64 -1.92
C SER A 42 26.31 -1.73 -2.76
N GLY A 43 25.85 -0.50 -2.98
CA GLY A 43 26.61 0.57 -3.63
C GLY A 43 26.00 1.00 -4.96
N GLY A 44 25.37 2.18 -4.94
CA GLY A 44 24.91 2.88 -6.13
C GLY A 44 23.46 2.57 -6.47
N TRP A 45 22.60 3.56 -6.20
CA TRP A 45 21.39 3.91 -6.94
C TRP A 45 21.53 3.46 -8.42
N ASP A 46 20.56 2.81 -9.08
CA ASP A 46 19.14 3.19 -9.23
C ASP A 46 18.28 2.00 -9.70
N SER A 47 16.96 2.08 -9.48
CA SER A 47 15.98 1.23 -10.15
C SER A 47 15.00 2.09 -10.94
N SER A 48 14.85 1.73 -12.20
CA SER A 48 13.91 2.31 -13.16
C SER A 48 12.45 2.15 -12.70
N ASP A 49 11.73 3.27 -12.77
CA ASP A 49 10.30 3.39 -12.49
C ASP A 49 9.43 2.55 -13.43
N SER A 50 8.34 2.03 -12.88
CA SER A 50 7.08 1.87 -13.59
C SER A 50 5.97 2.43 -12.70
N GLY A 51 5.71 3.73 -12.84
CA GLY A 51 4.57 4.41 -12.26
C GLY A 51 3.27 3.87 -12.83
N TRP A 52 2.29 3.65 -11.96
CA TRP A 52 0.90 3.47 -12.35
C TRP A 52 0.21 4.80 -12.11
N ASP A 53 0.24 5.66 -13.12
CA ASP A 53 -0.69 6.79 -13.22
C ASP A 53 -2.03 6.22 -13.70
N SER A 54 -3.06 6.31 -12.86
CA SER A 54 -4.44 6.16 -13.30
C SER A 54 -5.11 7.52 -13.22
N ASP A 55 -4.95 8.29 -14.30
CA ASP A 55 -5.77 9.46 -14.58
C ASP A 55 -7.23 9.05 -14.71
N TRP A 56 -8.07 9.60 -13.85
CA TRP A 56 -9.52 9.59 -14.03
C TRP A 56 -9.87 10.66 -15.05
N GLY A 57 -9.93 10.26 -16.32
CA GLY A 57 -10.49 11.07 -17.39
C GLY A 57 -12.01 10.95 -17.40
N ASP A 58 -12.69 12.00 -16.94
CA ASP A 58 -14.09 12.27 -17.25
C ASP A 58 -14.28 12.32 -18.78
N SER A 59 -15.34 11.68 -19.26
CA SER A 59 -15.92 12.04 -20.55
C SER A 59 -17.43 12.03 -20.44
N ASP A 60 -17.99 13.24 -20.41
CA ASP A 60 -19.39 13.55 -20.61
C ASP A 60 -19.89 12.96 -21.94
N TRP A 61 -20.94 12.16 -21.87
CA TRP A 61 -21.78 11.86 -23.03
C TRP A 61 -23.21 12.24 -22.71
N GLY A 62 -23.62 13.38 -23.24
CA GLY A 62 -24.97 13.91 -23.12
C GLY A 62 -25.99 12.97 -23.76
N SER A 63 -27.00 12.60 -22.98
CA SER A 63 -28.17 11.87 -23.47
C SER A 63 -29.23 12.84 -23.97
N SER A 64 -29.39 12.96 -25.29
CA SER A 64 -30.63 13.46 -25.90
C SER A 64 -31.51 12.27 -26.29
N SER A 65 -32.72 12.29 -25.76
CA SER A 65 -33.81 11.34 -25.98
C SER A 65 -34.28 11.26 -27.44
N SER A 66 -34.56 10.04 -27.91
CA SER A 66 -35.76 9.77 -28.70
C SER A 66 -36.15 8.29 -28.54
N GLY A 67 -37.33 8.08 -27.99
CA GLY A 67 -37.86 6.75 -27.69
C GLY A 67 -38.56 6.12 -28.89
N TRP A 68 -38.59 4.78 -28.90
CA TRP A 68 -39.65 3.99 -29.51
C TRP A 68 -39.95 2.80 -28.60
N ASP A 69 -41.21 2.75 -28.17
CA ASP A 69 -41.88 1.67 -27.45
C ASP A 69 -41.73 0.32 -28.15
N SER A 70 -41.60 -0.76 -27.36
CA SER A 70 -42.27 -2.07 -27.54
C SER A 70 -41.78 -3.11 -26.52
N GLY A 71 -42.61 -3.39 -25.50
CA GLY A 71 -42.90 -4.71 -24.89
C GLY A 71 -41.80 -5.73 -24.49
N PRO A 72 -42.05 -6.56 -23.44
CA PRO A 72 -41.02 -7.35 -22.77
C PRO A 72 -40.72 -8.66 -23.50
N VAL A 73 -39.43 -8.99 -23.70
CA VAL A 73 -39.02 -10.30 -24.23
C VAL A 73 -38.40 -11.14 -23.12
N ILE A 74 -39.20 -12.07 -22.62
CA ILE A 74 -38.77 -13.22 -21.81
C ILE A 74 -38.10 -14.22 -22.75
N PHE A 75 -36.87 -14.65 -22.47
CA PHE A 75 -36.24 -15.76 -23.17
C PHE A 75 -36.18 -17.01 -22.27
N TYR A 76 -37.16 -17.89 -22.46
CA TYR A 76 -37.03 -19.33 -22.22
C TYR A 76 -36.81 -20.04 -23.57
N GLY A 77 -35.81 -20.92 -23.62
CA GLY A 77 -35.89 -22.19 -24.34
C GLY A 77 -35.66 -22.22 -25.86
N GLY A 78 -34.45 -22.67 -26.24
CA GLY A 78 -34.27 -23.78 -27.21
C GLY A 78 -34.46 -23.51 -28.70
N GLY A 79 -33.40 -23.76 -29.49
CA GLY A 79 -33.52 -24.04 -30.93
C GLY A 79 -32.37 -23.48 -31.74
N GLY A 80 -31.59 -24.36 -32.36
CA GLY A 80 -30.37 -24.04 -33.10
C GLY A 80 -30.56 -23.08 -34.28
N GLY A 81 -29.52 -22.28 -34.49
CA GLY A 81 -29.27 -21.53 -35.71
C GLY A 81 -27.85 -21.00 -35.63
N ALA A 82 -26.98 -21.39 -36.55
CA ALA A 82 -25.51 -21.30 -36.52
C ALA A 82 -24.87 -19.92 -36.24
N ALA A 83 -25.65 -18.87 -36.00
CA ALA A 83 -25.16 -17.52 -35.73
C ALA A 83 -24.79 -17.28 -34.24
N SER A 84 -25.46 -17.92 -33.28
CA SER A 84 -25.18 -17.70 -31.84
C SER A 84 -23.96 -18.47 -31.34
N SER A 85 -23.62 -19.60 -32.00
CA SER A 85 -22.39 -20.35 -31.74
C SER A 85 -21.16 -19.73 -32.38
N MET A 86 -21.32 -18.96 -33.47
CA MET A 86 -20.21 -18.26 -34.13
C MET A 86 -19.73 -17.06 -33.30
N LEU A 87 -20.63 -16.27 -32.72
CA LEU A 87 -20.29 -15.12 -31.89
C LEU A 87 -19.53 -15.51 -30.61
N THR A 88 -19.89 -16.62 -29.96
CA THR A 88 -19.18 -17.11 -28.77
C THR A 88 -17.80 -17.68 -29.11
N LEU A 89 -17.64 -18.34 -30.26
CA LEU A 89 -16.34 -18.81 -30.74
C LEU A 89 -15.41 -17.66 -31.16
N ILE A 90 -15.94 -16.61 -31.79
CA ILE A 90 -15.15 -15.42 -32.19
C ILE A 90 -14.64 -14.68 -30.95
N ILE A 91 -15.49 -14.44 -29.96
CA ILE A 91 -15.09 -13.77 -28.70
C ILE A 91 -14.06 -14.64 -27.95
N GLY A 92 -14.28 -15.96 -27.87
CA GLY A 92 -13.32 -16.89 -27.27
C GLY A 92 -11.97 -16.90 -27.99
N ALA A 93 -11.95 -16.84 -29.32
CA ALA A 93 -10.72 -16.80 -30.11
C ALA A 93 -9.94 -15.49 -29.93
N ILE A 94 -10.63 -14.35 -29.79
CA ILE A 94 -10.01 -13.04 -29.53
C ILE A 94 -9.35 -13.03 -28.15
N ILE A 95 -10.03 -13.55 -27.12
CA ILE A 95 -9.48 -13.64 -25.76
C ILE A 95 -8.27 -14.59 -25.74
N LEU A 96 -8.36 -15.76 -26.39
CA LEU A 96 -7.25 -16.71 -26.49
C LEU A 96 -6.05 -16.12 -27.25
N TYR A 97 -6.30 -15.37 -28.33
CA TYR A 97 -5.26 -14.66 -29.07
C TYR A 97 -4.55 -13.62 -28.20
N ARG A 98 -5.28 -12.85 -27.39
CA ARG A 98 -4.69 -11.85 -26.48
C ARG A 98 -3.83 -12.50 -25.40
N ILE A 99 -4.25 -13.64 -24.85
CA ILE A 99 -3.47 -14.43 -23.87
C ILE A 99 -2.20 -14.98 -24.51
N LEU A 100 -2.29 -15.60 -25.70
CA LEU A 100 -1.13 -16.14 -26.40
C LEU A 100 -0.16 -15.04 -26.86
N ALA A 101 -0.66 -13.87 -27.25
CA ALA A 101 0.17 -12.71 -27.57
C ALA A 101 0.90 -12.16 -26.33
N ALA A 102 0.23 -12.11 -25.17
CA ALA A 102 0.83 -11.71 -23.91
C ALA A 102 1.90 -12.73 -23.44
N MET A 103 1.68 -14.02 -23.67
CA MET A 103 2.66 -15.08 -23.36
C MET A 103 3.88 -15.04 -24.30
N LYS A 104 3.70 -14.68 -25.58
CA LYS A 104 4.83 -14.49 -26.53
C LYS A 104 5.65 -13.23 -26.24
N ALA A 105 5.04 -12.18 -25.67
CA ALA A 105 5.74 -10.96 -25.30
C ALA A 105 6.73 -11.15 -24.12
N GLN A 106 6.61 -12.24 -23.36
CA GLN A 106 7.51 -12.56 -22.25
C GLN A 106 8.74 -13.41 -22.64
N GLN A 107 8.89 -13.84 -23.90
CA GLN A 107 9.99 -14.74 -24.31
C GLN A 107 11.12 -14.10 -25.15
N GLY A 108 11.30 -12.78 -25.09
CA GLY A 108 12.39 -12.15 -25.85
C GLY A 108 12.79 -10.76 -25.37
N SER A 109 13.45 -10.68 -24.22
CA SER A 109 14.28 -9.52 -23.86
C SER A 109 15.66 -10.03 -23.45
N HIS A 110 16.53 -10.22 -24.43
CA HIS A 110 17.96 -10.31 -24.18
C HIS A 110 18.47 -8.90 -23.89
N GLY A 111 19.01 -8.71 -22.68
CA GLY A 111 19.46 -7.42 -22.17
C GLY A 111 20.45 -6.73 -23.10
N GLN A 112 20.07 -5.55 -23.58
CA GLN A 112 21.00 -4.56 -24.10
C GLN A 112 21.61 -3.81 -22.90
N PRO A 113 22.91 -3.50 -22.90
CA PRO A 113 23.52 -2.76 -21.81
C PRO A 113 22.98 -1.32 -21.81
N VAL A 114 22.39 -0.91 -20.68
CA VAL A 114 21.86 0.44 -20.49
C VAL A 114 23.01 1.40 -20.20
N SER A 115 23.07 2.50 -20.95
CA SER A 115 24.03 3.59 -20.78
C SER A 115 23.74 4.38 -19.49
N LEU A 116 24.75 4.54 -18.63
CA LEU A 116 24.72 5.17 -17.29
C LEU A 116 24.60 6.71 -17.33
N GLY A 117 23.72 7.26 -18.18
CA GLY A 117 23.75 8.68 -18.53
C GLY A 117 22.71 9.59 -17.87
N ASN A 118 21.57 9.08 -17.40
CA ASN A 118 20.46 9.93 -16.94
C ASN A 118 19.59 9.22 -15.89
N LEU A 119 19.99 9.35 -14.64
CA LEU A 119 19.27 8.81 -13.49
C LEU A 119 18.55 9.98 -12.80
N PRO A 120 17.25 9.87 -12.49
CA PRO A 120 16.54 10.89 -11.75
C PRO A 120 17.21 11.09 -10.40
N ARG A 121 17.58 12.34 -10.08
CA ARG A 121 18.14 12.67 -8.76
C ARG A 121 17.11 12.34 -7.68
N PRO A 122 17.52 11.83 -6.50
CA PRO A 122 16.61 11.70 -5.37
C PRO A 122 15.94 13.06 -5.12
N ARG A 123 14.62 13.05 -4.90
CA ARG A 123 13.83 14.26 -4.72
C ARG A 123 14.38 15.06 -3.54
N GLY A 124 14.67 16.34 -3.76
CA GLY A 124 15.09 17.26 -2.70
C GLY A 124 16.59 17.45 -2.53
N GLU A 125 16.95 18.16 -1.46
CA GLU A 125 18.31 18.46 -1.04
C GLU A 125 18.81 17.42 -0.02
N ASP A 126 20.13 17.32 0.14
CA ASP A 126 20.72 16.42 1.15
C ASP A 126 20.24 16.77 2.57
N ILE A 127 19.89 15.75 3.36
CA ILE A 127 19.35 15.94 4.71
C ILE A 127 20.26 16.77 5.63
N SER A 128 21.58 16.74 5.42
CA SER A 128 22.52 17.52 6.23
C SER A 128 22.30 19.02 6.14
N THR A 129 21.64 19.50 5.08
CA THR A 129 21.37 20.92 4.89
C THR A 129 20.07 21.39 5.53
N TYR A 130 19.24 20.48 6.06
CA TYR A 130 17.96 20.79 6.68
C TYR A 130 18.09 21.64 7.96
N VAL A 131 19.25 21.54 8.64
CA VAL A 131 19.57 22.36 9.82
C VAL A 131 19.54 23.88 9.57
N ARG A 132 19.55 24.30 8.29
CA ARG A 132 19.36 25.71 7.91
C ARG A 132 17.94 26.20 8.16
N LEU A 133 16.95 25.32 8.05
CA LEU A 133 15.54 25.61 8.33
C LEU A 133 15.19 25.33 9.79
N ASP A 134 15.74 24.25 10.33
CA ASP A 134 15.52 23.82 11.71
C ASP A 134 16.87 23.59 12.41
N PRO A 135 17.45 24.61 13.05
CA PRO A 135 18.75 24.50 13.72
C PRO A 135 18.81 23.45 14.84
N ASN A 136 17.65 23.00 15.33
CA ASN A 136 17.53 21.98 16.37
C ASN A 136 17.25 20.58 15.81
N PHE A 137 17.24 20.41 14.49
CA PHE A 137 17.01 19.11 13.88
C PHE A 137 18.08 18.10 14.29
N ASP A 138 17.66 17.06 14.99
CA ASP A 138 18.50 15.94 15.39
C ASP A 138 18.17 14.70 14.53
N ARG A 139 19.10 14.41 13.61
CA ARG A 139 19.00 13.26 12.72
C ARG A 139 18.98 11.93 13.47
N MET A 140 19.77 11.78 14.53
CA MET A 140 19.85 10.53 15.28
C MET A 140 18.58 10.31 16.09
N ALA A 141 18.04 11.37 16.71
CA ALA A 141 16.76 11.30 17.40
C ALA A 141 15.63 10.89 16.44
N LEU A 142 15.59 11.46 15.23
CA LEU A 142 14.62 11.04 14.22
C LEU A 142 14.79 9.56 13.83
N GLN A 143 16.02 9.09 13.61
CA GLN A 143 16.30 7.69 13.30
C GLN A 143 15.78 6.74 14.38
N GLU A 144 16.03 7.04 15.65
CA GLU A 144 15.56 6.24 16.79
C GLU A 144 14.03 6.24 16.88
N GLN A 145 13.40 7.41 16.73
CA GLN A 145 11.95 7.54 16.74
C GLN A 145 11.30 6.69 15.64
N LEU A 146 11.86 6.71 14.41
CA LEU A 146 11.32 5.95 13.28
C LEU A 146 11.54 4.44 13.42
N ALA A 147 12.68 4.01 13.97
CA ALA A 147 12.91 2.60 14.26
C ALA A 147 11.87 2.06 15.27
N ASN A 148 11.62 2.81 16.34
CA ASN A 148 10.58 2.48 17.32
C ASN A 148 9.18 2.53 16.70
N ARG A 149 8.91 3.53 15.86
CA ARG A 149 7.64 3.69 15.13
C ARG A 149 7.35 2.49 14.24
N TYR A 150 8.34 1.98 13.51
CA TYR A 150 8.20 0.80 12.66
C TYR A 150 7.69 -0.41 13.45
N VAL A 151 8.29 -0.71 14.60
CA VAL A 151 7.88 -1.85 15.43
C VAL A 151 6.46 -1.64 15.98
N GLN A 152 6.13 -0.43 16.43
CA GLN A 152 4.77 -0.09 16.88
C GLN A 152 3.73 -0.27 15.77
N MET A 153 4.08 0.10 14.53
CA MET A 153 3.23 -0.08 13.35
C MET A 153 2.89 -1.55 13.11
N GLN A 154 3.91 -2.40 13.09
CA GLN A 154 3.70 -3.84 12.90
C GLN A 154 2.84 -4.43 14.03
N ASN A 155 3.12 -4.10 15.29
CA ASN A 155 2.34 -4.61 16.42
C ASN A 155 0.85 -4.20 16.34
N ALA A 156 0.57 -2.94 16.00
CA ALA A 156 -0.79 -2.44 15.88
C ALA A 156 -1.54 -3.12 14.71
N TRP A 157 -0.85 -3.34 13.59
CA TRP A 157 -1.39 -4.06 12.43
C TRP A 157 -1.76 -5.49 12.76
N GLN A 158 -0.86 -6.23 13.43
CA GLN A 158 -1.10 -7.60 13.87
C GLN A 158 -2.27 -7.69 14.87
N ASN A 159 -2.36 -6.72 15.80
CA ASN A 159 -3.49 -6.63 16.75
C ASN A 159 -4.80 -6.16 16.10
N GLN A 160 -4.76 -5.86 14.81
CA GLN A 160 -5.85 -5.29 14.04
C GLN A 160 -6.43 -4.00 14.66
N ASP A 161 -5.59 -3.20 15.32
CA ASP A 161 -5.98 -1.92 15.88
C ASP A 161 -4.87 -0.90 15.67
N ILE A 162 -5.03 -0.06 14.64
CA ILE A 162 -4.09 1.00 14.31
C ILE A 162 -4.50 2.37 14.87
N GLU A 163 -5.62 2.49 15.59
CA GLU A 163 -6.10 3.77 16.12
C GLU A 163 -5.04 4.50 16.98
N PRO A 164 -4.23 3.81 17.81
CA PRO A 164 -3.14 4.46 18.56
C PRO A 164 -2.06 5.10 17.68
N LEU A 165 -1.96 4.71 16.40
CA LEU A 165 -0.96 5.23 15.46
C LEU A 165 -1.42 6.51 14.75
N LYS A 166 -2.71 6.84 14.82
CA LYS A 166 -3.30 7.98 14.12
C LYS A 166 -2.54 9.31 14.31
N PRO A 167 -2.03 9.66 15.52
CA PRO A 167 -1.25 10.88 15.71
C PRO A 167 0.02 10.96 14.85
N TYR A 168 0.58 9.84 14.42
CA TYR A 168 1.89 9.78 13.77
C TYR A 168 1.81 9.74 12.25
N PHE A 169 0.59 9.77 11.70
CA PHE A 169 0.34 9.69 10.27
C PHE A 169 -0.42 10.92 9.80
N THR A 170 -0.27 11.26 8.54
CA THR A 170 -1.24 12.15 7.89
C THR A 170 -2.61 11.48 7.87
N ASP A 171 -3.69 12.27 7.91
CA ASP A 171 -5.05 11.73 7.85
C ASP A 171 -5.27 10.88 6.58
N ALA A 172 -4.72 11.31 5.45
CA ALA A 172 -4.79 10.58 4.18
C ALA A 172 -4.15 9.20 4.30
N PHE A 173 -2.92 9.14 4.83
CA PHE A 173 -2.19 7.89 5.01
C PHE A 173 -2.89 6.98 6.03
N TYR A 174 -3.28 7.49 7.20
CA TYR A 174 -4.03 6.72 8.20
C TYR A 174 -5.30 6.10 7.60
N ASN A 175 -6.08 6.88 6.84
CA ASN A 175 -7.32 6.39 6.25
C ASN A 175 -7.08 5.31 5.19
N GLN A 176 -6.00 5.41 4.40
CA GLN A 176 -5.59 4.35 3.48
C GLN A 176 -5.29 3.06 4.23
N MET A 177 -4.46 3.15 5.27
CA MET A 177 -4.06 2.02 6.11
C MET A 177 -5.24 1.37 6.82
N ASN A 178 -6.15 2.19 7.36
CA ASN A 178 -7.36 1.70 8.01
C ASN A 178 -8.25 0.92 7.03
N ARG A 179 -8.44 1.42 5.80
CA ARG A 179 -9.24 0.70 4.78
C ARG A 179 -8.68 -0.69 4.49
N GLN A 180 -7.36 -0.80 4.30
CA GLN A 180 -6.70 -2.10 4.09
C GLN A 180 -6.88 -3.03 5.31
N LEU A 181 -6.73 -2.50 6.52
CA LEU A 181 -6.93 -3.27 7.75
C LEU A 181 -8.38 -3.77 7.90
N GLN A 182 -9.38 -2.92 7.61
CA GLN A 182 -10.79 -3.32 7.64
C GLN A 182 -11.09 -4.39 6.59
N GLN A 183 -10.48 -4.31 5.41
CA GLN A 183 -10.61 -5.33 4.38
C GLN A 183 -10.05 -6.68 4.86
N MET A 184 -8.87 -6.69 5.50
CA MET A 184 -8.30 -7.90 6.08
C MET A 184 -9.20 -8.50 7.17
N LYS A 185 -9.76 -7.66 8.05
CA LYS A 185 -10.75 -8.08 9.06
C LYS A 185 -11.99 -8.69 8.43
N ALA A 186 -12.53 -8.05 7.38
CA ALA A 186 -13.72 -8.53 6.67
C ALA A 186 -13.47 -9.89 5.99
N GLN A 187 -12.23 -10.17 5.57
CA GLN A 187 -11.81 -11.47 5.06
C GLN A 187 -11.59 -12.52 6.15
N GLY A 188 -11.72 -12.17 7.43
CA GLY A 188 -11.45 -13.07 8.55
C GLY A 188 -9.99 -13.50 8.60
N ARG A 189 -9.07 -12.62 8.21
CA ARG A 189 -7.63 -12.90 8.18
C ARG A 189 -6.88 -12.08 9.21
N THR A 190 -5.76 -12.61 9.70
CA THR A 190 -4.82 -11.90 10.56
C THR A 190 -3.41 -12.05 10.02
N ASN A 191 -2.73 -10.92 9.86
CA ASN A 191 -1.35 -10.87 9.45
C ASN A 191 -0.44 -10.87 10.69
N TYR A 192 0.53 -11.77 10.72
CA TYR A 192 1.47 -11.96 11.83
C TYR A 192 2.87 -11.57 11.38
N MET A 193 3.49 -10.69 12.16
CA MET A 193 4.88 -10.26 11.97
C MET A 193 5.68 -10.67 13.20
N GLU A 194 6.58 -11.62 13.01
CA GLU A 194 7.43 -12.18 14.05
C GLU A 194 8.89 -11.82 13.79
N ARG A 195 9.71 -11.87 14.85
CA ARG A 195 11.18 -11.70 14.76
C ARG A 195 11.59 -10.40 14.06
N ILE A 196 10.78 -9.35 14.24
CA ILE A 196 10.99 -8.02 13.66
C ILE A 196 12.33 -7.47 14.12
N ALA A 197 13.16 -7.04 13.18
CA ALA A 197 14.35 -6.26 13.43
C ALA A 197 14.47 -5.12 12.42
N VAL A 198 14.73 -3.91 12.91
CA VAL A 198 15.10 -2.77 12.08
C VAL A 198 16.62 -2.82 11.91
N LEU A 199 17.09 -2.97 10.68
CA LEU A 199 18.52 -3.09 10.34
C LEU A 199 19.14 -1.71 10.11
N ARG A 200 18.39 -0.83 9.45
CA ARG A 200 18.83 0.53 9.12
C ARG A 200 17.65 1.49 9.02
N VAL A 201 17.88 2.72 9.47
CA VAL A 201 17.02 3.88 9.20
C VAL A 201 17.92 5.02 8.76
N GLU A 202 17.67 5.62 7.61
CA GLU A 202 18.55 6.61 7.01
C GLU A 202 17.73 7.74 6.39
N PRO A 203 17.56 8.90 7.06
CA PRO A 203 17.10 10.12 6.41
C PRO A 203 18.06 10.47 5.27
N ARG A 204 17.54 10.62 4.04
CA ARG A 204 18.34 10.82 2.83
C ARG A 204 18.28 12.26 2.35
N THR A 205 17.08 12.72 2.05
CA THR A 205 16.84 14.03 1.46
C THR A 205 15.66 14.72 2.13
N TRP A 206 15.55 16.02 1.88
CA TRP A 206 14.41 16.82 2.28
C TRP A 206 13.96 17.76 1.16
N TYR A 207 12.70 18.15 1.15
CA TYR A 207 12.17 19.15 0.23
C TYR A 207 10.99 19.90 0.86
N GLN A 208 10.56 21.00 0.23
CA GLN A 208 9.36 21.72 0.62
C GLN A 208 8.29 21.62 -0.47
N GLU A 209 7.06 21.38 -0.06
CA GLU A 209 5.91 21.31 -0.96
C GLU A 209 4.66 21.78 -0.21
N ASN A 210 3.88 22.68 -0.82
CA ASN A 210 2.59 23.14 -0.28
C ASN A 210 2.65 23.65 1.18
N GLY A 211 3.75 24.29 1.60
CA GLY A 211 3.94 24.80 2.97
C GLY A 211 4.28 23.73 4.01
N MET A 212 4.67 22.54 3.56
CA MET A 212 5.16 21.44 4.37
C MET A 212 6.62 21.15 4.05
N ASP A 213 7.40 20.87 5.08
CA ASP A 213 8.71 20.24 4.95
C ASP A 213 8.50 18.73 4.85
N HIS A 214 9.23 18.10 3.95
CA HIS A 214 9.24 16.67 3.72
C HIS A 214 10.63 16.10 3.96
N ILE A 215 10.73 14.96 4.65
CA ILE A 215 11.97 14.19 4.78
C ILE A 215 11.74 12.80 4.20
N VAL A 216 12.59 12.42 3.25
CA VAL A 216 12.62 11.08 2.66
C VAL A 216 13.60 10.22 3.45
N VAL A 217 13.12 9.08 3.96
CA VAL A 217 13.87 8.16 4.82
C VAL A 217 13.90 6.78 4.18
N GLN A 218 15.07 6.16 4.11
CA GLN A 218 15.21 4.75 3.73
C GLN A 218 15.27 3.86 4.96
N LEU A 219 14.51 2.78 4.97
CA LEU A 219 14.48 1.79 6.04
C LEU A 219 14.82 0.41 5.49
N GLU A 220 15.67 -0.33 6.20
CA GLU A 220 15.94 -1.75 5.93
C GLU A 220 15.54 -2.56 7.16
N THR A 221 14.78 -3.62 6.96
CA THR A 221 14.26 -4.45 8.05
C THR A 221 14.35 -5.92 7.72
N ARG A 222 14.22 -6.76 8.75
CA ARG A 222 13.94 -8.19 8.58
C ARG A 222 12.76 -8.59 9.46
N MET A 223 11.95 -9.51 8.98
CA MET A 223 10.88 -10.13 9.78
C MET A 223 10.48 -11.48 9.20
N VAL A 224 9.78 -12.28 9.99
CA VAL A 224 8.94 -13.36 9.48
C VAL A 224 7.55 -12.78 9.32
N ASP A 225 6.98 -12.89 8.11
CA ASP A 225 5.66 -12.37 7.80
C ASP A 225 4.80 -13.44 7.12
N TYR A 226 3.61 -13.63 7.66
CA TYR A 226 2.62 -14.57 7.15
C TYR A 226 1.20 -14.15 7.55
N THR A 227 0.23 -14.55 6.74
CA THR A 227 -1.20 -14.30 6.99
C THR A 227 -1.93 -15.60 7.24
N VAL A 228 -2.80 -15.60 8.24
CA VAL A 228 -3.59 -16.76 8.68
C VAL A 228 -5.07 -16.48 8.44
N ASP A 229 -5.79 -17.48 7.94
CA ASP A 229 -7.24 -17.50 7.97
C ASP A 229 -7.73 -17.84 9.39
N ASN A 230 -8.49 -16.95 10.01
CA ASN A 230 -8.85 -17.06 11.43
C ASN A 230 -9.80 -18.22 11.71
N ALA A 231 -10.62 -18.64 10.73
CA ALA A 231 -11.59 -19.72 10.90
C ALA A 231 -10.91 -21.09 10.88
N THR A 232 -9.89 -21.26 10.02
CA THR A 232 -9.23 -22.54 9.79
C THR A 232 -7.87 -22.65 10.50
N GLY A 233 -7.27 -21.53 10.90
CA GLY A 233 -5.90 -21.47 11.41
C GLY A 233 -4.83 -21.73 10.35
N THR A 234 -5.21 -21.83 9.07
CA THR A 234 -4.28 -22.13 7.98
C THR A 234 -3.52 -20.88 7.53
N VAL A 235 -2.25 -21.06 7.18
CA VAL A 235 -1.46 -19.99 6.55
C VAL A 235 -1.93 -19.86 5.11
N VAL A 236 -2.42 -18.68 4.75
CA VAL A 236 -2.95 -18.37 3.41
C VAL A 236 -1.99 -17.53 2.57
N SER A 237 -0.95 -16.96 3.19
CA SER A 237 0.15 -16.24 2.53
C SER A 237 1.36 -16.16 3.45
N GLY A 238 2.54 -16.02 2.87
CA GLY A 238 3.82 -15.98 3.57
C GLY A 238 4.24 -17.34 4.12
N ASN A 239 5.24 -17.34 4.98
CA ASN A 239 5.80 -18.56 5.54
C ASN A 239 6.34 -18.32 6.95
N ARG A 240 5.86 -19.12 7.91
CA ARG A 240 6.24 -19.05 9.33
C ARG A 240 7.74 -19.27 9.60
N ASN A 241 8.45 -19.88 8.65
CA ASN A 241 9.84 -20.31 8.84
C ASN A 241 10.82 -19.60 7.89
N ARG A 242 10.37 -18.64 7.09
CA ARG A 242 11.22 -17.90 6.14
C ARG A 242 11.29 -16.44 6.56
N GLU A 243 12.49 -15.91 6.59
CA GLU A 243 12.69 -14.49 6.89
C GLU A 243 12.62 -13.68 5.61
N LYS A 244 11.96 -12.53 5.68
CA LYS A 244 11.95 -11.53 4.63
C LYS A 244 12.88 -10.40 5.02
N PHE A 245 13.75 -9.99 4.10
CA PHE A 245 14.54 -8.78 4.17
C PHE A 245 13.86 -7.74 3.29
N LEU A 246 13.52 -6.60 3.87
CA LEU A 246 12.64 -5.60 3.27
C LEU A 246 13.32 -4.24 3.27
N GLY A 247 13.20 -3.53 2.15
CA GLY A 247 13.63 -2.14 1.99
C GLY A 247 12.44 -1.25 1.74
N TYR A 248 12.38 -0.09 2.41
CA TYR A 248 11.31 0.89 2.24
C TYR A 248 11.87 2.29 2.05
N GLU A 249 11.10 3.12 1.37
CA GLU A 249 11.21 4.57 1.38
C GLU A 249 9.98 5.15 2.07
N TRP A 250 10.22 5.96 3.09
CA TRP A 250 9.21 6.66 3.87
C TRP A 250 9.29 8.14 3.57
N ASP A 251 8.14 8.76 3.36
CA ASP A 251 8.01 10.21 3.28
C ASP A 251 7.36 10.72 4.57
N LEU A 252 8.09 11.56 5.29
CA LEU A 252 7.60 12.24 6.47
C LEU A 252 7.26 13.68 6.11
N SER A 253 6.16 14.22 6.63
CA SER A 253 5.81 15.62 6.48
C SER A 253 5.60 16.31 7.82
N ARG A 254 5.97 17.59 7.87
CA ARG A 254 5.74 18.51 8.99
C ARG A 254 5.49 19.91 8.44
N LYS A 255 4.76 20.75 9.15
CA LYS A 255 4.54 22.13 8.72
C LYS A 255 5.88 22.89 8.61
N SER A 256 6.07 23.62 7.51
CA SER A 256 7.29 24.43 7.33
C SER A 256 7.41 25.53 8.38
N GLY A 257 8.65 25.81 8.80
CA GLY A 257 8.97 26.84 9.78
C GLY A 257 8.79 26.40 11.25
N VAL A 258 8.44 25.15 11.51
CA VAL A 258 8.48 24.57 12.85
C VAL A 258 9.92 24.23 13.22
N ILE A 259 10.37 24.69 14.39
CA ILE A 259 11.68 24.38 14.96
C ILE A 259 11.53 23.22 15.93
N THR A 260 12.39 22.21 15.83
CA THR A 260 12.36 21.05 16.73
C THR A 260 12.55 21.50 18.18
N GLY A 261 11.62 21.13 19.06
CA GLY A 261 11.69 21.44 20.48
C GLY A 261 12.75 20.61 21.20
N ALA A 262 13.30 21.13 22.30
CA ALA A 262 14.32 20.45 23.12
C ALA A 262 13.86 19.14 23.77
N ALA A 263 12.55 18.87 23.77
CA ALA A 263 11.96 17.61 24.15
C ALA A 263 11.28 17.01 22.92
N GLY A 264 12.03 16.27 22.09
CA GLY A 264 11.45 15.48 21.01
C GLY A 264 10.43 14.51 21.61
N GLY A 265 9.15 14.82 21.43
CA GLY A 265 8.08 14.13 22.14
C GLY A 265 6.73 14.65 21.72
N VAL A 266 5.77 13.74 21.65
CA VAL A 266 4.36 14.02 21.35
C VAL A 266 3.90 15.19 22.22
N HIS A 267 3.29 16.21 21.61
CA HIS A 267 2.82 17.35 22.37
C HIS A 267 1.76 16.89 23.38
N ARG A 268 2.06 17.06 24.67
CA ARG A 268 1.05 16.95 25.74
C ARG A 268 0.12 18.14 25.63
N VAL A 269 -1.02 17.93 25.00
CA VAL A 269 -2.10 18.90 24.94
C VAL A 269 -3.22 18.47 25.86
N ASN A 270 -3.89 19.42 26.49
CA ASN A 270 -5.07 19.09 27.27
C ASN A 270 -6.28 19.03 26.34
N CYS A 271 -7.09 17.97 26.48
CA CYS A 271 -8.35 17.82 25.76
C CYS A 271 -9.25 19.04 25.98
N PRO A 272 -9.68 19.79 24.94
CA PRO A 272 -10.53 20.96 25.11
C PRO A 272 -11.89 20.66 25.74
N ALA A 273 -12.38 19.42 25.60
CA ALA A 273 -13.68 19.01 26.08
C ALA A 273 -13.68 18.57 27.55
N CYS A 274 -12.58 18.04 28.08
CA CYS A 274 -12.55 17.48 29.45
C CYS A 274 -11.29 17.78 30.27
N GLY A 275 -10.30 18.46 29.69
CA GLY A 275 -9.05 18.83 30.35
C GLY A 275 -8.03 17.69 30.53
N ALA A 276 -8.33 16.47 30.11
CA ALA A 276 -7.41 15.35 30.24
C ALA A 276 -6.13 15.55 29.40
N PRO A 277 -4.94 15.20 29.90
CA PRO A 277 -3.71 15.28 29.12
C PRO A 277 -3.75 14.23 28.00
N LEU A 278 -3.43 14.65 26.78
CA LEU A 278 -3.41 13.85 25.57
C LEU A 278 -2.04 13.99 24.89
N ASP A 279 -1.50 12.87 24.44
CA ASP A 279 -0.33 12.82 23.58
C ASP A 279 -0.83 12.72 22.12
N ILE A 280 -1.01 13.86 21.45
CA ILE A 280 -1.59 13.90 20.10
C ILE A 280 -0.86 14.92 19.19
N ASN A 281 -0.62 14.54 17.93
CA ASN A 281 0.14 15.33 16.95
C ASN A 281 -0.69 15.75 15.72
N ALA A 282 -1.93 15.27 15.59
CA ALA A 282 -2.85 15.65 14.51
C ALA A 282 -4.28 15.51 15.02
N THR A 283 -5.06 14.55 14.52
CA THR A 283 -6.43 14.27 15.00
C THR A 283 -6.48 12.96 15.78
N ALA A 284 -7.02 12.97 17.00
CA ALA A 284 -7.20 11.75 17.79
C ALA A 284 -8.43 11.82 18.70
N LYS A 285 -8.99 10.66 19.02
CA LYS A 285 -10.09 10.53 19.97
C LYS A 285 -9.55 10.56 21.40
N CYS A 286 -10.09 11.43 22.25
CA CYS A 286 -9.77 11.44 23.67
C CYS A 286 -10.22 10.13 24.33
N PRO A 287 -9.33 9.37 25.01
CA PRO A 287 -9.70 8.11 25.65
C PRO A 287 -10.59 8.32 26.88
N TYR A 288 -10.64 9.54 27.44
CA TYR A 288 -11.40 9.85 28.65
C TYR A 288 -12.84 10.27 28.37
N CYS A 289 -13.07 11.18 27.41
CA CYS A 289 -14.40 11.71 27.11
C CYS A 289 -14.92 11.38 25.70
N GLY A 290 -14.09 10.76 24.86
CA GLY A 290 -14.47 10.37 23.51
C GLY A 290 -14.55 11.52 22.49
N SER A 291 -14.27 12.78 22.87
CA SER A 291 -14.23 13.89 21.92
C SER A 291 -13.08 13.71 20.92
N VAL A 292 -13.32 14.04 19.66
CA VAL A 292 -12.24 14.15 18.67
C VAL A 292 -11.51 15.47 18.90
N VAL A 293 -10.21 15.39 19.15
CA VAL A 293 -9.33 16.55 19.33
C VAL A 293 -8.39 16.62 18.13
N THR A 294 -8.33 17.78 17.50
CA THR A 294 -7.40 18.07 16.41
C THR A 294 -6.42 19.13 16.87
N VAL A 295 -5.12 18.82 16.82
CA VAL A 295 -4.03 19.76 17.05
C VAL A 295 -3.37 20.08 15.71
N GLN A 296 -2.72 21.23 15.63
CA GLN A 296 -1.84 21.51 14.51
C GLN A 296 -0.68 20.50 14.49
N GLN A 297 -0.36 20.01 13.30
CA GLN A 297 0.71 19.05 13.10
C GLN A 297 2.07 19.74 13.24
N GLU A 298 2.57 19.78 14.47
CA GLU A 298 3.85 20.39 14.85
C GLU A 298 5.00 19.37 14.80
N GLU A 299 4.71 18.08 14.74
CA GLU A 299 5.71 17.00 14.66
C GLU A 299 5.67 16.28 13.30
N TRP A 300 6.73 15.52 13.00
CA TRP A 300 6.80 14.70 11.80
C TRP A 300 5.69 13.64 11.79
N ALA A 301 4.93 13.56 10.69
CA ALA A 301 3.98 12.48 10.45
C ALA A 301 4.32 11.73 9.16
N LEU A 302 4.08 10.43 9.15
CA LEU A 302 4.27 9.59 7.97
C LEU A 302 3.17 9.88 6.95
N SER A 303 3.59 10.28 5.76
CA SER A 303 2.72 10.68 4.65
C SER A 303 2.57 9.55 3.63
N SER A 304 3.63 8.78 3.39
CA SER A 304 3.60 7.63 2.49
C SER A 304 4.72 6.64 2.78
N ILE A 305 4.52 5.41 2.31
CA ILE A 305 5.50 4.33 2.32
C ILE A 305 5.54 3.73 0.91
N LYS A 306 6.75 3.47 0.42
CA LYS A 306 7.02 2.75 -0.83
C LYS A 306 7.94 1.57 -0.53
N GLY A 307 7.57 0.36 -0.94
CA GLY A 307 8.47 -0.79 -0.91
C GLY A 307 9.55 -0.64 -1.98
N LEU A 308 10.82 -0.71 -1.59
CA LEU A 308 11.97 -0.67 -2.49
C LEU A 308 12.37 -2.08 -2.95
N TYR A 309 12.45 -3.01 -2.01
CA TYR A 309 12.77 -4.41 -2.30
C TYR A 309 12.23 -5.36 -1.24
N GLN A 310 12.12 -6.63 -1.62
CA GLN A 310 11.88 -7.77 -0.73
C GLN A 310 12.75 -8.94 -1.16
N ARG A 311 13.39 -9.62 -0.21
CA ARG A 311 14.06 -10.91 -0.41
C ARG A 311 13.67 -11.92 0.67
N THR A 312 13.22 -13.10 0.26
CA THR A 312 12.79 -14.17 1.16
C THR A 312 13.87 -15.25 1.28
N MET A 313 14.41 -15.43 2.49
CA MET A 313 15.49 -16.38 2.81
C MET A 313 14.94 -17.70 3.30
#